data_AF-A0A4Q3VB23-F1
#
_entry.id   AF-A0A4Q3VB23-F1
#
_cell.length_a   1.000
_cell.length_b   1.000
_cell.length_c   1.000
_cell.angle_alpha   90.00
_cell.angle_beta   90.00
_cell.angle_gamma   90.00
#
_symmetry.space_group_name_H-M   'P 1'
#
loop_
_entity.id
_entity.type
_entity.pdbx_description
1 polymer ?
#
loop_
_entity_poly.entity_id
_entity_poly.type
_entity_poly.pdbx_seq_one_letter_code
_entity_poly.pdbx_strand_id
1 'polypeptide(L)'
;MGDGHDLDWLCKHPEEAGERYRASRDLFDEIKHVSVGLATREAWPTDFVSFAGLEENRFLSSPAGFVPPGIVHFPVEARAAREAMRAGMNVRAWTDASKRQLRESGSRRKGTTLVVRPQVLARYDPKLNHIREILDIASAVGLPVKTLRELWSEAVQPHQEG
;
A
#
# COMPACT_ATOMS: atom_id res chain seq x y z
N MET A 1 8.96 16.98 -17.82
CA MET A 1 9.00 15.57 -18.25
C MET A 1 8.90 14.71 -17.00
N GLY A 2 7.84 13.91 -16.87
CA GLY A 2 7.75 12.87 -15.85
C GLY A 2 7.10 13.22 -14.50
N ASP A 3 5.89 13.81 -14.47
CA ASP A 3 5.05 13.88 -13.25
C ASP A 3 4.41 12.52 -12.86
N GLY A 4 4.92 11.42 -13.45
CA GLY A 4 4.56 10.07 -13.07
C GLY A 4 5.32 9.67 -11.81
N HIS A 5 4.60 9.32 -10.74
CA HIS A 5 5.23 8.68 -9.57
C HIS A 5 5.91 7.40 -10.05
N ASP A 6 7.13 7.10 -9.61
CA ASP A 6 7.90 5.92 -10.07
C ASP A 6 7.13 4.60 -9.95
N LEU A 7 6.18 4.53 -9.02
CA LEU A 7 5.32 3.38 -8.76
C LEU A 7 4.10 3.27 -9.69
N ASP A 8 3.71 4.37 -10.33
CA ASP A 8 2.70 4.45 -11.38
C ASP A 8 3.27 3.95 -12.72
N TRP A 9 4.57 4.15 -12.89
CA TRP A 9 5.29 3.78 -14.11
C TRP A 9 5.23 2.28 -14.40
N LEU A 10 5.36 1.42 -13.36
CA LEU A 10 5.28 -0.03 -13.52
C LEU A 10 3.96 -0.50 -14.16
N CYS A 11 2.87 0.21 -13.91
CA CYS A 11 1.58 -0.09 -14.54
C CYS A 11 1.47 0.47 -15.98
N LYS A 12 2.22 1.53 -16.31
CA LYS A 12 2.18 2.20 -17.61
C LYS A 12 3.12 1.59 -18.65
N HIS A 13 4.23 1.01 -18.19
CA HIS A 13 5.26 0.38 -19.02
C HIS A 13 5.56 -1.05 -18.52
N PRO A 14 4.56 -1.95 -18.53
CA PRO A 14 4.73 -3.32 -18.01
C PRO A 14 5.79 -4.13 -18.76
N GLU A 15 6.03 -3.81 -20.03
CA GLU A 15 7.06 -4.42 -20.86
C GLU A 15 8.49 -4.14 -20.38
N GLU A 16 8.70 -3.04 -19.64
CA GLU A 16 10.00 -2.64 -19.10
C GLU A 16 10.10 -2.86 -17.56
N ALA A 17 9.15 -3.58 -16.95
CA ALA A 17 9.05 -3.74 -15.50
C ALA A 17 10.33 -4.31 -14.85
N GLY A 18 11.00 -5.25 -15.51
CA GLY A 18 12.23 -5.85 -15.02
C GLY A 18 13.41 -4.88 -14.92
N GLU A 19 13.53 -3.96 -15.88
CA GLU A 19 14.58 -2.93 -15.87
C GLU A 19 14.35 -1.93 -14.76
N ARG A 20 13.10 -1.47 -14.59
CA ARG A 20 12.76 -0.55 -13.50
C ARG A 20 12.92 -1.19 -12.13
N TYR A 21 12.62 -2.48 -12.01
CA TYR A 21 12.86 -3.23 -10.78
C TYR A 21 14.34 -3.23 -10.42
N ARG A 22 15.23 -3.58 -11.37
CA ARG A 22 16.69 -3.55 -11.16
C ARG A 22 17.18 -2.16 -10.76
N ALA A 23 16.79 -1.12 -11.49
CA ALA A 23 17.15 0.25 -11.16
C ALA A 23 16.67 0.65 -9.74
N SER A 24 15.49 0.19 -9.32
CA SER A 24 14.98 0.45 -7.96
C SER A 24 15.74 -0.35 -6.91
N ARG A 25 16.13 -1.59 -7.21
CA ARG A 25 16.94 -2.46 -6.35
C ARG A 25 18.30 -1.84 -6.06
N ASP A 26 18.98 -1.35 -7.10
CA ASP A 26 20.29 -0.69 -6.95
C ASP A 26 20.20 0.51 -5.98
N LEU A 27 19.16 1.33 -6.09
CA LEU A 27 18.91 2.46 -5.19
C LEU A 27 18.60 2.01 -3.74
N PHE A 28 17.87 0.92 -3.56
CA PHE A 28 17.61 0.38 -2.21
C PHE A 28 18.87 -0.23 -1.58
N ASP A 29 19.76 -0.81 -2.40
CA ASP A 29 21.00 -1.40 -1.92
C ASP A 29 21.99 -0.33 -1.45
N GLU A 30 21.98 0.89 -2.03
CA GLU A 30 22.74 2.04 -1.53
C GLU A 30 22.42 2.37 -0.06
N ILE A 31 21.16 2.20 0.35
CA ILE A 31 20.70 2.40 1.73
C ILE A 31 20.61 1.08 2.53
N LYS A 32 21.18 -0.01 2.00
CA LYS A 32 21.18 -1.36 2.60
C LYS A 32 19.77 -1.85 2.96
N HIS A 33 18.76 -1.45 2.19
CA HIS A 33 17.39 -1.82 2.41
C HIS A 33 16.98 -2.98 1.48
N VAL A 34 16.33 -4.00 2.04
CA VAL A 34 15.76 -5.09 1.25
C VAL A 34 14.25 -4.89 1.15
N SER A 35 13.79 -4.46 -0.02
CA SER A 35 12.37 -4.45 -0.36
C SER A 35 11.82 -5.89 -0.39
N VAL A 36 10.61 -6.08 0.11
CA VAL A 36 9.93 -7.39 0.17
C VAL A 36 8.53 -7.34 -0.45
N GLY A 37 8.14 -6.19 -0.98
CA GLY A 37 6.86 -6.00 -1.60
C GLY A 37 6.87 -4.84 -2.57
N LEU A 38 5.89 -4.86 -3.46
CA LEU A 38 5.63 -3.85 -4.46
C LEU A 38 4.40 -3.04 -4.06
N ALA A 39 4.36 -1.78 -4.46
CA ALA A 39 3.16 -0.96 -4.34
C ALA A 39 2.93 -0.23 -5.66
N THR A 40 1.74 -0.34 -6.23
CA THR A 40 1.38 0.33 -7.49
C THR A 40 0.22 1.29 -7.30
N ARG A 41 0.13 2.27 -8.20
CA ARG A 41 -1.00 3.20 -8.21
C ARG A 41 -2.25 2.56 -8.81
N GLU A 42 -2.07 1.83 -9.89
CA GLU A 42 -3.11 1.21 -10.69
C GLU A 42 -3.13 -0.31 -10.46
N ALA A 43 -4.19 -0.96 -10.92
CA ALA A 43 -4.26 -2.42 -10.90
C ALA A 43 -3.09 -2.99 -11.72
N TRP A 44 -2.64 -4.20 -11.37
CA TRP A 44 -1.57 -4.84 -12.12
C TRP A 44 -2.07 -5.22 -13.53
N PRO A 45 -1.29 -5.01 -14.60
CA PRO A 45 -1.70 -5.34 -15.96
C PRO A 45 -1.82 -6.85 -16.17
N THR A 46 -2.83 -7.28 -16.93
CA THR A 46 -3.08 -8.70 -17.20
C THR A 46 -2.10 -9.33 -18.20
N ASP A 47 -1.48 -8.49 -19.03
CA ASP A 47 -0.55 -8.83 -20.11
C ASP A 47 0.91 -8.58 -19.73
N PHE A 48 1.22 -8.54 -18.44
CA PHE A 48 2.59 -8.32 -17.95
C PHE A 48 3.55 -9.44 -18.39
N VAL A 49 4.80 -9.07 -18.58
CA VAL A 49 5.91 -10.02 -18.78
C VAL A 49 6.52 -10.34 -17.41
N SER A 50 6.70 -11.63 -17.11
CA SER A 50 7.34 -12.04 -15.84
C SER A 50 8.78 -11.53 -15.76
N PHE A 51 9.20 -11.12 -14.57
CA PHE A 51 10.56 -10.65 -14.27
C PHE A 51 10.96 -11.09 -12.86
N ALA A 52 12.28 -11.17 -12.59
CA ALA A 52 12.83 -11.68 -11.34
C ALA A 52 12.23 -11.02 -10.07
N GLY A 53 11.91 -9.72 -10.15
CA GLY A 53 11.32 -9.00 -9.04
C GLY A 53 9.95 -9.51 -8.58
N LEU A 54 9.20 -10.25 -9.40
CA LEU A 54 7.97 -10.89 -8.94
C LEU A 54 8.23 -12.07 -8.01
N GLU A 55 9.32 -12.81 -8.24
CA GLU A 55 9.73 -13.94 -7.42
C GLU A 55 10.44 -13.48 -6.14
N GLU A 56 11.14 -12.34 -6.21
CA GLU A 56 11.87 -11.75 -5.08
C GLU A 56 10.94 -11.02 -4.10
N ASN A 57 9.87 -10.39 -4.62
CA ASN A 57 8.87 -9.73 -3.77
C ASN A 57 7.77 -10.70 -3.33
N ARG A 58 7.23 -10.44 -2.16
CA ARG A 58 6.32 -11.35 -1.47
C ARG A 58 4.88 -10.87 -1.43
N PHE A 59 4.68 -9.57 -1.56
CA PHE A 59 3.35 -8.99 -1.60
C PHE A 59 3.24 -7.80 -2.56
N LEU A 60 2.01 -7.51 -2.98
CA LEU A 60 1.64 -6.38 -3.81
C LEU A 60 0.56 -5.57 -3.10
N SER A 61 0.79 -4.26 -2.96
CA SER A 61 -0.22 -3.30 -2.54
C SER A 61 -0.70 -2.48 -3.74
N SER A 62 -1.89 -2.81 -4.24
CA SER A 62 -2.46 -2.19 -5.45
C SER A 62 -3.99 -2.13 -5.35
N PRO A 63 -4.68 -1.33 -6.18
CA PRO A 63 -6.11 -1.45 -6.39
C PRO A 63 -6.55 -2.90 -6.63
N ALA A 64 -7.80 -3.24 -6.27
CA ALA A 64 -8.38 -4.53 -6.62
C ALA A 64 -8.33 -4.76 -8.14
N GLY A 65 -7.91 -5.97 -8.54
CA GLY A 65 -7.71 -6.31 -9.95
C GLY A 65 -6.88 -7.58 -10.09
N PHE A 66 -6.25 -7.74 -11.26
CA PHE A 66 -5.31 -8.83 -11.50
C PHE A 66 -4.11 -8.74 -10.55
N VAL A 67 -3.61 -9.90 -10.13
CA VAL A 67 -2.45 -10.03 -9.24
C VAL A 67 -1.56 -11.13 -9.83
N PRO A 68 -0.25 -10.88 -10.01
CA PRO A 68 0.67 -11.91 -10.47
C PRO A 68 0.64 -13.16 -9.57
N PRO A 69 0.73 -14.38 -10.15
CA PRO A 69 0.82 -15.60 -9.36
C PRO A 69 1.97 -15.57 -8.34
N GLY A 70 1.76 -16.16 -7.17
CA GLY A 70 2.80 -16.30 -6.14
C GLY A 70 3.00 -15.07 -5.24
N ILE A 71 2.24 -14.00 -5.43
CA ILE A 71 2.33 -12.77 -4.63
C ILE A 71 1.07 -12.58 -3.78
N VAL A 72 1.24 -12.27 -2.49
CA VAL A 72 0.12 -11.93 -1.60
C VAL A 72 -0.42 -10.54 -1.93
N HIS A 73 -1.73 -10.42 -2.13
CA HIS A 73 -2.36 -9.12 -2.42
C HIS A 73 -2.86 -8.42 -1.17
N PHE A 74 -2.44 -7.17 -0.98
CA PHE A 74 -2.99 -6.25 0.01
C PHE A 74 -3.74 -5.12 -0.72
N PRO A 75 -5.05 -5.28 -0.97
CA PRO A 75 -5.80 -4.30 -1.75
C PRO A 75 -5.76 -2.93 -1.06
N VAL A 76 -5.49 -1.90 -1.86
CA VAL A 76 -5.70 -0.50 -1.46
C VAL A 76 -6.96 0.02 -2.11
N GLU A 77 -7.79 0.71 -1.35
CA GLU A 77 -8.93 1.39 -1.94
C GLU A 77 -8.45 2.59 -2.75
N ALA A 78 -8.49 2.41 -4.07
CA ALA A 78 -7.82 3.28 -5.04
C ALA A 78 -8.38 4.71 -5.10
N ARG A 79 -9.67 4.89 -4.79
CA ARG A 79 -10.42 6.07 -5.23
C ARG A 79 -10.68 7.10 -4.14
N ALA A 80 -10.99 6.68 -2.92
CA ALA A 80 -11.53 7.59 -1.90
C ALA A 80 -10.49 8.42 -1.13
N ALA A 81 -9.22 8.00 -1.06
CA ALA A 81 -8.19 8.70 -0.29
C ALA A 81 -7.14 9.42 -1.14
N ARG A 82 -6.72 8.81 -2.26
CA ARG A 82 -5.65 9.34 -3.13
C ARG A 82 -6.09 10.51 -4.01
N GLU A 83 -7.26 10.41 -4.62
CA GLU A 83 -7.79 11.48 -5.49
C GLU A 83 -8.50 12.57 -4.70
N ALA A 84 -9.10 12.20 -3.57
CA ALA A 84 -9.71 13.11 -2.61
C ALA A 84 -8.87 14.35 -2.29
N MET A 85 -7.64 14.19 -1.79
CA MET A 85 -6.83 15.36 -1.41
C MET A 85 -6.35 16.18 -2.61
N ARG A 86 -6.15 15.56 -3.78
CA ARG A 86 -5.85 16.29 -5.04
C ARG A 86 -7.08 17.02 -5.59
N ALA A 87 -8.28 16.50 -5.34
CA ALA A 87 -9.56 17.07 -5.74
C ALA A 87 -10.14 18.06 -4.72
N GLY A 88 -9.37 18.49 -3.72
CA GLY A 88 -9.81 19.47 -2.72
C GLY A 88 -10.60 18.92 -1.54
N MET A 89 -10.61 17.60 -1.32
CA MET A 89 -11.16 17.00 -0.10
C MET A 89 -10.35 17.47 1.10
N ASN A 90 -11.04 18.10 2.05
CA ASN A 90 -10.49 18.49 3.34
C ASN A 90 -10.00 17.23 4.10
N VAL A 91 -8.85 17.32 4.78
CA VAL A 91 -8.28 16.25 5.63
C VAL A 91 -9.29 15.70 6.62
N ARG A 92 -10.20 16.53 7.13
CA ARG A 92 -11.29 16.06 7.99
C ARG A 92 -12.18 15.04 7.28
N ALA A 93 -12.56 15.31 6.03
CA ALA A 93 -13.40 14.41 5.27
C ALA A 93 -12.66 13.10 4.91
N TRP A 94 -11.35 13.14 4.65
CA TRP A 94 -10.52 11.93 4.53
C TRP A 94 -10.48 11.12 5.84
N THR A 95 -10.36 11.81 6.97
CA THR A 95 -10.38 11.19 8.31
C THR A 95 -11.71 10.49 8.57
N ASP A 96 -12.82 11.17 8.31
CA ASP A 96 -14.17 10.62 8.53
C ASP A 96 -14.47 9.44 7.59
N ALA A 97 -14.00 9.50 6.33
CA ALA A 97 -14.08 8.39 5.39
C ALA A 97 -13.27 7.17 5.88
N SER A 98 -12.04 7.40 6.34
CA SER A 98 -11.16 6.34 6.88
C SER A 98 -11.78 5.69 8.12
N LYS A 99 -12.36 6.48 9.03
CA LYS A 99 -13.06 5.96 10.22
C LYS A 99 -14.30 5.15 9.86
N ARG A 100 -15.07 5.58 8.86
CA ARG A 100 -16.22 4.80 8.37
C ARG A 100 -15.77 3.44 7.84
N GLN A 101 -14.74 3.43 6.99
CA GLN A 101 -14.18 2.20 6.43
C GLN A 101 -13.63 1.26 7.52
N LEU A 102 -12.96 1.79 8.55
CA LEU A 102 -12.50 0.97 9.68
C LEU A 102 -13.65 0.34 10.45
N ARG A 103 -14.75 1.06 10.69
CA ARG A 103 -15.93 0.48 11.36
C ARG A 103 -16.59 -0.62 10.53
N GLU A 104 -16.71 -0.41 9.23
CA GLU A 104 -17.23 -1.43 8.29
C GLU A 104 -16.32 -2.66 8.23
N SER A 105 -15.01 -2.45 8.27
CA SER A 105 -14.01 -3.52 8.22
C SER A 105 -13.96 -4.29 9.54
N GLY A 106 -14.05 -3.60 10.68
CA GLY A 106 -14.13 -4.19 12.00
C GLY A 106 -15.37 -5.08 12.16
N SER A 107 -16.55 -4.62 11.71
CA SER A 107 -17.78 -5.44 11.77
C SER A 107 -17.69 -6.71 10.91
N ARG A 108 -16.91 -6.68 9.83
CA ARG A 108 -16.68 -7.81 8.92
C ARG A 108 -15.45 -8.62 9.25
N ARG A 109 -14.69 -8.26 10.30
CA ARG A 109 -13.37 -8.83 10.64
C ARG A 109 -12.42 -8.89 9.44
N LYS A 110 -12.39 -7.81 8.64
CA LYS A 110 -11.50 -7.66 7.49
C LYS A 110 -10.45 -6.59 7.78
N GLY A 111 -9.23 -6.80 7.27
CA GLY A 111 -8.19 -5.78 7.30
C GLY A 111 -8.49 -4.63 6.33
N THR A 112 -7.87 -3.47 6.56
CA THR A 112 -7.90 -2.31 5.65
C THR A 112 -6.48 -1.81 5.45
N THR A 113 -6.08 -1.60 4.20
CA THR A 113 -4.80 -0.97 3.88
C THR A 113 -4.97 0.55 3.81
N LEU A 114 -4.37 1.26 4.76
CA LEU A 114 -4.34 2.72 4.76
C LEU A 114 -3.11 3.24 4.02
N VAL A 115 -3.30 4.07 3.00
CA VAL A 115 -2.21 4.71 2.27
C VAL A 115 -1.99 6.13 2.80
N VAL A 116 -0.75 6.43 3.16
CA VAL A 116 -0.34 7.73 3.71
C VAL A 116 0.79 8.33 2.88
N ARG A 117 0.72 9.63 2.61
CA ARG A 117 1.80 10.42 1.99
C ARG A 117 2.36 11.42 3.00
N PRO A 118 3.56 11.20 3.55
CA PRO A 118 4.13 12.07 4.59
C PRO A 118 4.16 13.55 4.19
N GLN A 119 4.51 13.86 2.94
CA GLN A 119 4.56 15.22 2.41
C GLN A 119 3.20 15.90 2.33
N VAL A 120 2.13 15.14 2.11
CA VAL A 120 0.75 15.67 2.11
C VAL A 120 0.28 15.84 3.55
N LEU A 121 0.50 14.85 4.41
CA LEU A 121 0.16 14.95 5.82
C LEU A 121 0.88 16.11 6.51
N ALA A 122 2.17 16.30 6.27
CA ALA A 122 2.94 17.37 6.90
C ALA A 122 2.35 18.77 6.59
N ARG A 123 1.72 18.94 5.42
CA ARG A 123 1.09 20.20 5.02
C ARG A 123 -0.24 20.45 5.73
N TYR A 124 -1.03 19.41 5.97
CA TYR A 124 -2.43 19.56 6.40
C TYR A 124 -2.76 18.99 7.78
N ASP A 125 -1.90 18.12 8.33
CA ASP A 125 -1.94 17.55 9.67
C ASP A 125 -0.52 17.45 10.27
N PRO A 126 0.18 18.58 10.46
CA PRO A 126 1.58 18.59 10.91
C PRO A 126 1.78 17.97 12.29
N LYS A 127 0.70 17.92 13.11
CA LYS A 127 0.73 17.33 14.46
C LYS A 127 0.29 15.87 14.48
N LEU A 128 -0.05 15.28 13.33
CA LEU A 128 -0.54 13.90 13.17
C LEU A 128 -1.82 13.61 13.98
N ASN A 129 -2.66 14.62 14.23
CA ASN A 129 -3.88 14.47 15.02
C ASN A 129 -4.88 13.56 14.31
N HIS A 130 -5.04 13.71 12.99
CA HIS A 130 -5.97 12.89 12.21
C HIS A 130 -5.51 11.44 12.12
N ILE A 131 -4.19 11.21 11.99
CA ILE A 131 -3.64 9.86 12.04
C ILE A 131 -3.90 9.22 13.41
N ARG A 132 -3.65 9.93 14.52
CA ARG A 132 -3.97 9.41 15.86
C ARG A 132 -5.45 9.05 16.00
N GLU A 133 -6.34 9.93 15.55
CA GLU A 133 -7.79 9.65 15.56
C GLU A 133 -8.18 8.40 14.76
N ILE A 134 -7.50 8.11 13.64
CA ILE A 134 -7.74 6.91 12.83
C ILE A 134 -7.25 5.66 13.58
N LEU A 135 -6.06 5.74 14.20
CA LEU A 135 -5.48 4.64 14.97
C LEU A 135 -6.30 4.31 16.22
N ASP A 136 -6.84 5.33 16.91
CA ASP A 136 -7.72 5.15 18.06
C ASP A 136 -9.00 4.39 17.67
N ILE A 137 -9.59 4.72 16.51
CA ILE A 137 -10.75 3.99 15.98
C ILE A 137 -10.38 2.57 15.59
N ALA A 138 -9.23 2.34 14.93
CA ALA A 138 -8.76 1.00 14.59
C ALA A 138 -8.65 0.12 15.84
N SER A 139 -8.04 0.64 16.90
CA SER A 139 -7.94 -0.01 18.21
C SER A 139 -9.32 -0.31 18.81
N ALA A 140 -10.22 0.68 18.81
CA ALA A 140 -11.57 0.53 19.35
C ALA A 140 -12.43 -0.52 18.63
N VAL A 141 -12.19 -0.75 17.33
CA VAL A 141 -12.88 -1.81 16.56
C VAL A 141 -12.13 -3.14 16.52
N GLY A 142 -11.05 -3.28 17.31
CA GLY A 142 -10.28 -4.51 17.42
C GLY A 142 -9.44 -4.84 16.17
N LEU A 143 -9.07 -3.84 15.37
CA LEU A 143 -8.20 -4.02 14.21
C LEU A 143 -6.74 -3.68 14.60
N PRO A 144 -5.83 -4.66 14.63
CA PRO A 144 -4.43 -4.40 14.94
C PRO A 144 -3.77 -3.59 13.82
N VAL A 145 -2.94 -2.63 14.22
CA VAL A 145 -2.17 -1.80 13.28
C VAL A 145 -0.83 -2.48 13.04
N LYS A 146 -0.60 -2.92 11.80
CA LYS A 146 0.61 -3.63 11.38
C LYS A 146 1.09 -3.13 10.04
N THR A 147 2.38 -3.26 9.78
CA THR A 147 2.97 -3.11 8.44
C THR A 147 2.57 -4.29 7.55
N LEU A 148 2.57 -4.07 6.24
CA LEU A 148 2.33 -5.16 5.27
C LEU A 148 3.38 -6.28 5.37
N ARG A 149 4.61 -5.93 5.78
CA ARG A 149 5.69 -6.89 6.03
C ARG A 149 5.36 -7.81 7.21
N GLU A 150 4.90 -7.26 8.34
CA GLU A 150 4.49 -8.06 9.51
C GLU A 150 3.30 -8.98 9.16
N LEU A 151 2.28 -8.45 8.48
CA LEU A 151 1.13 -9.23 8.04
C LEU A 151 1.52 -10.38 7.10
N TRP A 152 2.44 -10.11 6.18
CA TRP A 152 2.96 -11.15 5.29
C TRP A 152 3.74 -12.22 6.07
N SER A 153 4.63 -11.82 6.97
CA SER A 153 5.41 -12.77 7.79
C SER A 153 4.50 -13.70 8.61
N GLU A 154 3.43 -13.16 9.21
CA GLU A 154 2.45 -13.94 9.98
C GLU A 154 1.65 -14.91 9.10
N ALA A 155 1.30 -14.51 7.88
CA ALA A 155 0.56 -15.35 6.95
C ALA A 155 1.38 -16.55 6.44
N VAL A 156 2.71 -16.40 6.34
CA VAL A 156 3.63 -17.44 5.86
C VAL A 156 4.21 -18.27 7.01
N GLN A 157 4.22 -17.76 8.24
CA GLN A 157 4.64 -18.47 9.45
C GLN A 157 3.49 -18.56 10.48
N PRO A 158 2.43 -19.34 10.21
CA PRO A 158 1.40 -19.57 11.21
C PRO A 158 2.00 -20.44 12.33
N HIS A 159 2.44 -19.79 13.42
CA HIS A 159 2.84 -20.40 14.69
C HIS A 159 3.94 -21.49 14.60
N GLN A 160 5.20 -21.10 14.78
CA GLN A 160 6.10 -21.94 15.59
C GLN A 160 5.79 -21.65 17.06
N GLU A 161 4.68 -22.21 17.56
CA GLU A 161 4.47 -22.35 19.01
C GLU A 161 5.09 -23.69 19.41
N GLY A 162 6.21 -23.60 20.14
CA GLY A 162 6.77 -24.68 20.95
C GLY A 162 6.67 -24.30 22.42
#